data_AF-L7JT20-F1
#
_entry.id   AF-L7JT20-F1
#
_cell.length_a   1.000
_cell.length_b   1.000
_cell.length_c   1.000
_cell.angle_alpha   90.00
_cell.angle_beta   90.00
_cell.angle_gamma   90.00
#
_symmetry.space_group_name_H-M   'P 1'
#
loop_
_entity.id
_entity.type
_entity.pdbx_description
1 polymer ?
#
loop_
_entity_poly.entity_id
_entity_poly.type
_entity_poly.pdbx_seq_one_letter_code
_entity_poly.pdbx_strand_id
1 'polypeptide(L)'
;MEKKIIITITIIGTVVLLFILLLCMSYSMLQAVDNKYKAMVDKKLKESAKIRNEFMNGSHPKEYFMVIGSRVTDQKKELGLVTKLINFDCSQIIHDLDNNDECKLNYHTFAIMQGTGSLPSKINWITHDILRKHQLLYNENFLVRMASKLFRSFSVCIVDRQIRFLQQSAPKDKRNVFVAVSMDSNRKVYQLHVDDKKKTLKLNDQISIVVDKHDALAVTYGVLSVLEAAGFGKPGQS
;
A
#
# COMPACT_ATOMS: atom_id res chain seq x y z
N MET A 1 -11.64 27.34 -47.79
CA MET A 1 -10.72 26.45 -47.03
C MET A 1 -10.48 27.00 -45.63
N GLU A 2 -10.14 28.29 -45.52
CA GLU A 2 -9.85 29.00 -44.25
C GLU A 2 -10.95 28.89 -43.18
N LYS A 3 -12.24 29.02 -43.53
CA LYS A 3 -13.34 28.87 -42.55
C LYS A 3 -13.39 27.48 -41.90
N LYS A 4 -13.08 26.40 -42.64
CA LYS A 4 -13.03 25.04 -42.08
C LYS A 4 -11.85 24.88 -41.13
N ILE A 5 -10.70 25.48 -41.47
CA ILE A 5 -9.49 25.48 -40.62
C ILE A 5 -9.75 26.22 -39.31
N ILE A 6 -10.38 27.41 -39.35
CA ILE A 6 -10.72 28.19 -38.16
C ILE A 6 -11.70 27.40 -37.26
N ILE A 7 -12.75 26.79 -37.82
CA ILE A 7 -13.70 25.97 -37.05
C ILE A 7 -12.98 24.78 -36.40
N THR A 8 -12.10 24.08 -37.13
CA THR A 8 -11.33 22.96 -36.58
C THR A 8 -10.41 23.39 -35.45
N ILE A 9 -9.69 24.52 -35.58
CA ILE A 9 -8.83 25.05 -34.52
C ILE A 9 -9.65 25.43 -33.29
N THR A 10 -10.80 26.09 -33.46
CA THR A 10 -11.68 26.46 -32.35
C THR A 10 -12.25 25.24 -31.63
N ILE A 11 -12.64 24.19 -32.37
CA ILE A 11 -13.12 22.93 -31.78
C ILE A 11 -11.99 22.28 -30.96
N ILE A 12 -10.78 22.16 -31.52
CA ILE A 12 -9.62 21.59 -30.81
C ILE A 12 -9.32 22.41 -29.56
N GLY A 13 -9.28 23.74 -29.66
CA GLY A 13 -9.04 24.64 -28.53
C GLY A 13 -10.08 24.48 -27.42
N THR A 14 -11.36 24.36 -27.78
CA THR A 14 -12.44 24.15 -26.82
C THR A 14 -12.32 22.78 -26.12
N VAL A 15 -12.00 21.73 -26.86
CA VAL A 15 -11.78 20.38 -26.32
C VAL A 15 -10.61 20.37 -25.34
N VAL A 16 -9.48 21.00 -25.69
CA VAL A 16 -8.31 21.12 -24.81
C VAL A 16 -8.67 21.89 -23.54
N LEU A 17 -9.40 23.00 -23.66
CA LEU A 17 -9.82 23.80 -22.52
C LEU A 17 -10.73 23.00 -21.56
N LEU A 18 -11.72 22.29 -22.10
CA LEU A 18 -12.61 21.43 -21.33
C LEU A 18 -11.83 20.31 -20.63
N PHE A 19 -10.84 19.73 -21.30
CA PHE A 19 -9.99 18.70 -20.71
C PHE A 19 -9.16 19.25 -19.54
N ILE A 20 -8.57 20.44 -19.68
CA ILE A 20 -7.84 21.11 -18.60
C ILE A 20 -8.77 21.40 -17.41
N LEU A 21 -9.98 21.91 -17.66
CA LEU A 21 -10.97 22.16 -16.61
C LEU A 21 -11.34 20.88 -15.87
N LEU A 22 -11.56 19.78 -16.58
CA LEU A 22 -11.83 18.47 -15.99
C LEU A 22 -10.65 18.00 -15.12
N LEU A 23 -9.41 18.14 -15.59
CA LEU A 23 -8.22 17.80 -14.81
C LEU A 23 -8.13 18.63 -13.52
N CYS A 24 -8.37 19.95 -13.59
CA CYS A 24 -8.35 20.83 -12.43
C CYS A 24 -9.44 20.48 -11.40
N MET A 25 -10.65 20.18 -11.88
CA MET A 25 -11.75 19.72 -11.01
C MET A 25 -11.41 18.38 -10.36
N SER A 26 -10.92 17.41 -11.14
CA SER A 26 -10.48 16.11 -10.64
C SER A 26 -9.36 16.22 -9.59
N TYR A 27 -8.38 17.09 -9.82
CA TYR A 27 -7.30 17.36 -8.88
C TYR A 27 -7.83 17.93 -7.57
N SER A 28 -8.68 18.96 -7.66
CA SER A 28 -9.30 19.60 -6.48
C SER A 28 -10.13 18.63 -5.65
N MET A 29 -10.91 17.76 -6.32
CA MET A 29 -11.69 16.71 -5.64
C MET A 29 -10.79 15.72 -4.92
N LEU A 30 -9.69 15.29 -5.56
CA LEU A 30 -8.75 14.35 -4.96
C LEU A 30 -8.01 14.97 -3.77
N GLN A 31 -7.63 16.25 -3.86
CA GLN A 31 -7.05 16.99 -2.75
C GLN A 31 -8.00 17.11 -1.55
N ALA A 32 -9.29 17.34 -1.79
CA ALA A 32 -10.28 17.38 -0.72
C ALA A 32 -10.43 16.02 -0.02
N VAL A 33 -10.40 14.91 -0.78
CA VAL A 33 -10.41 13.55 -0.23
C VAL A 33 -9.16 13.26 0.60
N ASP A 34 -7.99 13.62 0.08
CA ASP A 34 -6.71 13.40 0.76
C ASP A 34 -6.61 14.20 2.07
N ASN A 35 -7.05 15.45 2.06
CA ASN A 35 -7.08 16.29 3.27
C ASN A 35 -8.02 15.72 4.34
N LYS A 36 -9.20 15.25 3.94
CA LYS A 36 -10.14 14.59 4.87
C LYS A 36 -9.53 13.32 5.47
N TYR A 37 -8.84 12.53 4.65
CA TYR A 37 -8.13 11.34 5.08
C TYR A 37 -7.03 11.66 6.11
N LYS A 38 -6.16 12.64 5.81
CA LYS A 38 -5.11 13.10 6.73
C LYS A 38 -5.69 13.61 8.06
N ALA A 39 -6.74 14.43 8.00
CA ALA A 39 -7.41 14.94 9.20
C ALA A 39 -8.00 13.83 10.08
N MET A 40 -8.55 12.76 9.48
CA MET A 40 -9.02 11.59 10.22
C MET A 40 -7.88 10.87 10.96
N VAL A 41 -6.73 10.69 10.30
CA VAL A 41 -5.55 10.05 10.90
C VAL A 41 -5.06 10.87 12.09
N ASP A 42 -4.88 12.18 11.91
CA ASP A 42 -4.42 13.08 12.95
C ASP A 42 -5.37 13.11 14.15
N LYS A 43 -6.68 13.12 13.90
CA LYS A 43 -7.69 13.08 14.95
C LYS A 43 -7.54 11.81 15.81
N LYS A 44 -7.47 10.63 15.18
CA LYS A 44 -7.31 9.35 15.90
C LYS A 44 -6.04 9.30 16.73
N LEU A 45 -4.94 9.88 16.23
CA LEU A 45 -3.68 9.93 16.96
C LEU A 45 -3.76 10.87 18.17
N LYS A 46 -4.40 12.04 18.02
CA LYS A 46 -4.58 12.98 19.13
C LYS A 46 -5.47 12.42 20.24
N GLU A 47 -6.47 11.62 19.89
CA GLU A 47 -7.42 11.02 20.83
C GLU A 47 -6.85 9.83 21.63
N SER A 48 -5.72 9.23 21.20
CA SER A 48 -5.15 8.05 21.86
C SER A 48 -3.63 8.14 22.02
N ALA A 49 -3.16 8.25 23.27
CA ALA A 49 -1.74 8.25 23.59
C ALA A 49 -1.04 6.93 23.16
N LYS A 50 -1.74 5.80 23.26
CA LYS A 50 -1.22 4.49 22.82
C LYS A 50 -0.96 4.49 21.32
N ILE A 51 -1.95 4.88 20.51
CA ILE A 51 -1.82 4.94 19.06
C ILE A 51 -0.77 6.00 18.69
N ARG A 52 -0.79 7.18 19.33
CA ARG A 52 0.25 8.20 19.11
C ARG A 52 1.66 7.67 19.32
N ASN A 53 1.91 6.99 20.43
CA ASN A 53 3.23 6.42 20.73
C ASN A 53 3.61 5.27 19.80
N GLU A 54 2.62 4.58 19.23
CA GLU A 54 2.85 3.53 18.25
C GLU A 54 3.31 4.09 16.90
N PHE A 55 2.75 5.22 16.44
CA PHE A 55 3.03 5.77 15.11
C PHE A 55 3.99 6.96 15.09
N MET A 56 4.27 7.58 16.25
CA MET A 56 5.08 8.80 16.35
C MET A 56 6.26 8.63 17.33
N ASN A 57 7.41 9.19 16.96
CA ASN A 57 8.54 9.47 17.84
C ASN A 57 8.66 11.00 18.02
N GLY A 58 8.09 11.52 19.11
CA GLY A 58 7.93 12.96 19.31
C GLY A 58 7.03 13.57 18.23
N SER A 59 7.59 14.44 17.39
CA SER A 59 6.93 15.06 16.23
C SER A 59 7.13 14.32 14.91
N HIS A 60 7.89 13.22 14.91
CA HIS A 60 8.29 12.51 13.70
C HIS A 60 7.50 11.22 13.53
N PRO A 61 7.00 10.89 12.32
CA PRO A 61 6.42 9.58 12.04
C PRO A 61 7.48 8.49 12.22
N LYS A 62 7.09 7.35 12.79
CA LYS A 62 7.99 6.22 12.94
C LYS A 62 8.14 5.46 11.62
N GLU A 63 9.36 4.99 11.42
CA GLU A 63 9.73 4.03 10.40
C GLU A 63 9.10 2.66 10.69
N TYR A 64 8.93 1.86 9.65
CA TYR A 64 8.39 0.53 9.83
C TYR A 64 9.02 -0.48 8.89
N PHE A 65 9.03 -1.70 9.39
CA PHE A 65 9.27 -2.92 8.65
C PHE A 65 8.03 -3.80 8.82
N MET A 66 7.45 -4.21 7.70
CA MET A 66 6.33 -5.15 7.68
C MET A 66 6.65 -6.31 6.78
N VAL A 67 6.39 -7.52 7.27
CA VAL A 67 6.34 -8.72 6.44
C VAL A 67 4.91 -9.18 6.31
N ILE A 68 4.47 -9.32 5.06
CA ILE A 68 3.11 -9.62 4.69
C ILE A 68 3.13 -10.91 3.87
N GLY A 69 2.47 -11.93 4.38
CA GLY A 69 2.28 -13.19 3.68
C GLY A 69 1.05 -13.10 2.77
N SER A 70 1.10 -13.79 1.64
CA SER A 70 -0.09 -14.05 0.82
C SER A 70 -0.39 -15.53 0.75
N ARG A 71 -1.67 -15.87 0.71
CA ARG A 71 -2.15 -17.22 0.42
C ARG A 71 -3.25 -17.20 -0.62
N VAL A 72 -3.22 -18.17 -1.51
CA VAL A 72 -4.27 -18.41 -2.49
C VAL A 72 -4.88 -19.76 -2.17
N THR A 73 -6.16 -19.76 -1.80
CA THR A 73 -6.97 -20.97 -1.64
C THR A 73 -7.95 -21.06 -2.81
N ASP A 74 -8.53 -22.24 -3.04
CA ASP A 74 -9.43 -22.53 -4.17
C ASP A 74 -10.63 -21.58 -4.30
N GLN A 75 -10.93 -20.78 -3.27
CA GLN A 75 -12.02 -19.83 -3.28
C GLN A 75 -11.61 -18.38 -2.97
N LYS A 76 -10.39 -18.10 -2.46
CA LYS A 76 -10.02 -16.75 -1.99
C LYS A 76 -8.51 -16.47 -2.08
N LYS A 77 -8.19 -15.22 -2.44
CA LYS A 77 -6.86 -14.62 -2.21
C LYS A 77 -6.87 -13.88 -0.88
N GLU A 78 -5.90 -14.16 -0.04
CA GLU A 78 -5.81 -13.59 1.30
C GLU A 78 -4.40 -13.06 1.59
N LEU A 79 -4.35 -12.00 2.40
CA LEU A 79 -3.12 -11.40 2.92
C LEU A 79 -3.10 -11.48 4.44
N GLY A 80 -1.93 -11.67 5.03
CA GLY A 80 -1.75 -11.67 6.47
C GLY A 80 -0.54 -10.85 6.86
N LEU A 81 -0.69 -9.96 7.85
CA LEU A 81 0.44 -9.30 8.48
C LEU A 81 1.15 -10.32 9.38
N VAL A 82 2.36 -10.73 8.99
CA VAL A 82 3.12 -11.76 9.70
C VAL A 82 4.02 -11.15 10.76
N THR A 83 4.65 -10.03 10.42
CA THR A 83 5.54 -9.31 11.32
C THR A 83 5.41 -7.83 11.07
N LYS A 84 5.42 -7.08 12.17
CA LYS A 84 5.50 -5.63 12.19
C LYS A 84 6.56 -5.24 13.21
N LEU A 85 7.57 -4.52 12.76
CA LEU A 85 8.50 -3.81 13.62
C LEU A 85 8.34 -2.33 13.32
N ILE A 86 8.16 -1.52 14.36
CA ILE A 86 8.08 -0.07 14.24
C ILE A 86 9.33 0.52 14.89
N ASN A 87 9.88 1.58 14.30
CA ASN A 87 11.13 2.21 14.74
C ASN A 87 12.31 1.24 14.66
N PHE A 88 12.38 0.53 13.53
CA PHE A 88 13.41 -0.45 13.22
C PHE A 88 14.21 0.01 12.01
N ASP A 89 15.54 0.04 12.12
CA ASP A 89 16.43 0.42 11.03
C ASP A 89 16.38 -0.64 9.92
N CYS A 90 15.86 -0.23 8.77
CA CYS A 90 15.69 -1.07 7.59
C CYS A 90 16.83 -0.90 6.56
N SER A 91 17.85 -0.10 6.84
CA SER A 91 18.88 0.30 5.88
C SER A 91 19.56 -0.89 5.22
N GLN A 92 19.98 -1.88 6.03
CA GLN A 92 20.64 -3.08 5.53
C GLN A 92 19.70 -3.94 4.67
N ILE A 93 18.44 -4.08 5.08
CA ILE A 93 17.43 -4.87 4.34
C ILE A 93 17.15 -4.21 2.98
N ILE A 94 17.01 -2.88 2.97
CA ILE A 94 16.82 -2.10 1.74
C ILE A 94 18.04 -2.28 0.83
N HIS A 95 19.25 -2.10 1.37
CA HIS A 95 20.48 -2.28 0.62
C HIS A 95 20.57 -3.68 0.00
N ASP A 96 20.28 -4.72 0.77
CA ASP A 96 20.40 -6.10 0.30
C ASP A 96 19.34 -6.41 -0.77
N LEU A 97 18.12 -5.89 -0.64
CA LEU A 97 17.05 -6.07 -1.62
C LEU A 97 17.25 -5.23 -2.88
N ASP A 98 17.76 -4.01 -2.77
CA ASP A 98 18.02 -3.15 -3.93
C ASP A 98 19.19 -3.66 -4.79
N ASN A 99 20.17 -4.34 -4.19
CA ASN A 99 21.42 -4.72 -4.86
C ASN A 99 21.53 -6.23 -5.19
N ASN A 100 20.59 -7.07 -4.74
CA ASN A 100 20.65 -8.52 -5.00
C ASN A 100 19.30 -9.08 -5.45
N ASP A 101 19.25 -9.63 -6.67
CA ASP A 101 18.08 -10.35 -7.20
C ASP A 101 17.81 -11.65 -6.42
N GLU A 102 18.87 -12.26 -5.91
CA GLU A 102 18.85 -13.39 -4.97
C GLU A 102 19.37 -12.89 -3.62
N CYS A 103 18.45 -12.35 -2.83
CA CYS A 103 18.79 -11.79 -1.54
C CYS A 103 19.17 -12.92 -0.56
N LYS A 104 20.27 -12.79 0.18
CA LYS A 104 20.65 -13.69 1.30
C LYS A 104 19.75 -13.48 2.53
N LEU A 105 18.49 -13.14 2.32
CA LEU A 105 17.49 -13.16 3.37
C LEU A 105 17.34 -14.60 3.86
N ASN A 106 17.25 -14.78 5.18
CA ASN A 106 17.16 -16.10 5.77
C ASN A 106 15.88 -16.80 5.27
N TYR A 107 16.05 -17.69 4.30
CA TYR A 107 14.95 -18.46 3.71
C TYR A 107 14.06 -19.07 4.79
N HIS A 108 14.64 -19.60 5.87
CA HIS A 108 13.86 -20.21 6.95
C HIS A 108 12.91 -19.20 7.63
N THR A 109 13.34 -17.96 7.85
CA THR A 109 12.48 -16.92 8.43
C THR A 109 11.25 -16.63 7.56
N PHE A 110 11.39 -16.69 6.24
CA PHE A 110 10.30 -16.41 5.29
C PHE A 110 9.54 -17.67 4.85
N ALA A 111 10.15 -18.84 4.92
CA ALA A 111 9.56 -20.12 4.54
C ALA A 111 8.48 -20.59 5.53
N ILE A 112 8.56 -20.14 6.79
CA ILE A 112 7.55 -20.39 7.83
C ILE A 112 6.27 -19.58 7.56
N MET A 113 6.31 -18.59 6.66
CA MET A 113 5.14 -17.83 6.19
C MET A 113 4.37 -18.67 5.15
N GLN A 114 3.79 -19.78 5.59
CA GLN A 114 3.17 -20.76 4.71
C GLN A 114 1.86 -20.26 4.10
N GLY A 115 1.76 -20.41 2.78
CA GLY A 115 0.54 -20.21 2.02
C GLY A 115 -0.39 -21.43 1.98
N THR A 116 0.02 -22.61 2.47
CA THR A 116 -0.74 -23.87 2.30
C THR A 116 -0.69 -24.85 3.48
N GLY A 117 -0.23 -24.46 4.67
CA GLY A 117 -0.21 -25.33 5.85
C GLY A 117 -0.36 -24.55 7.15
N SER A 118 -0.91 -25.22 8.17
CA SER A 118 -1.31 -24.65 9.47
C SER A 118 -0.28 -23.68 10.04
N LEU A 119 -0.57 -22.40 9.91
CA LEU A 119 0.20 -21.32 10.54
C LEU A 119 0.04 -21.37 12.06
N PRO A 120 0.89 -20.65 12.81
CA PRO A 120 0.54 -20.28 14.17
C PRO A 120 -0.85 -19.65 14.17
N SER A 121 -1.73 -20.11 15.04
CA SER A 121 -3.14 -19.72 15.16
C SER A 121 -3.41 -18.21 15.36
N LYS A 122 -2.37 -17.38 15.38
CA LYS A 122 -2.41 -15.95 15.69
C LYS A 122 -2.28 -15.02 14.48
N ILE A 123 -2.06 -15.53 13.26
CA ILE A 123 -2.01 -14.66 12.06
C ILE A 123 -3.43 -14.44 11.54
N ASN A 124 -3.89 -13.19 11.62
CA ASN A 124 -5.17 -12.79 11.08
C ASN A 124 -5.07 -12.64 9.54
N TRP A 125 -5.79 -13.51 8.83
CA TRP A 125 -5.86 -13.49 7.37
C TRP A 125 -7.01 -12.64 6.89
N ILE A 126 -6.73 -11.87 5.85
CA ILE A 126 -7.65 -10.91 5.28
C ILE A 126 -7.94 -11.27 3.84
N THR A 127 -9.20 -11.53 3.53
CA THR A 127 -9.61 -11.79 2.15
C THR A 127 -9.51 -10.52 1.31
N HIS A 128 -9.29 -10.71 0.01
CA HIS A 128 -9.30 -9.63 -0.96
C HIS A 128 -10.57 -8.74 -0.87
N ASP A 129 -11.73 -9.34 -0.61
CA ASP A 129 -12.99 -8.61 -0.47
C ASP A 129 -13.05 -7.74 0.79
N ILE A 130 -12.47 -8.23 1.90
CA ILE A 130 -12.37 -7.46 3.15
C ILE A 130 -11.38 -6.31 2.98
N LEU A 131 -10.22 -6.54 2.34
CA LEU A 131 -9.28 -5.46 1.98
C LEU A 131 -9.97 -4.41 1.11
N ARG A 132 -10.76 -4.84 0.11
CA ARG A 132 -11.53 -3.95 -0.76
C ARG A 132 -12.57 -3.14 0.01
N LYS A 133 -13.24 -3.73 0.99
CA LYS A 133 -14.23 -3.07 1.84
C LYS A 133 -13.61 -2.11 2.86
N HIS A 134 -12.44 -2.48 3.40
CA HIS A 134 -11.70 -1.72 4.41
C HIS A 134 -10.63 -0.82 3.81
N GLN A 135 -10.59 -0.64 2.48
CA GLN A 135 -9.85 0.47 1.91
C GLN A 135 -10.33 1.71 2.67
N LEU A 136 -9.52 2.20 3.62
CA LEU A 136 -9.77 3.39 4.46
C LEU A 136 -9.77 4.67 3.60
N LEU A 137 -10.03 4.50 2.31
CA LEU A 137 -9.95 5.41 1.22
C LEU A 137 -11.40 5.61 0.82
N TYR A 138 -11.87 6.84 1.02
CA TYR A 138 -13.22 7.30 0.73
C TYR A 138 -13.81 6.66 -0.53
N ASN A 139 -15.11 6.33 -0.50
CA ASN A 139 -15.87 5.83 -1.66
C ASN A 139 -15.53 6.66 -2.91
N GLU A 140 -14.72 6.09 -3.80
CA GLU A 140 -14.28 6.76 -5.01
C GLU A 140 -15.42 6.77 -6.04
N ASN A 141 -15.93 7.94 -6.40
CA ASN A 141 -16.68 8.09 -7.64
C ASN A 141 -15.75 7.87 -8.83
N PHE A 142 -16.30 7.50 -10.01
CA PHE A 142 -15.51 7.19 -11.23
C PHE A 142 -14.45 8.25 -11.55
N LEU A 143 -14.77 9.54 -11.36
CA LEU A 143 -13.85 10.66 -11.57
C LEU A 143 -12.65 10.65 -10.62
N VAL A 144 -12.86 10.33 -9.34
CA VAL A 144 -11.77 10.23 -8.34
C VAL A 144 -10.87 9.04 -8.68
N ARG A 145 -11.46 7.93 -9.13
CA ARG A 145 -10.72 6.74 -9.57
C ARG A 145 -9.91 6.97 -10.85
N MET A 146 -10.40 7.83 -11.76
CA MET A 146 -9.63 8.28 -12.92
C MET A 146 -8.51 9.24 -12.50
N ALA A 147 -8.83 10.20 -11.63
CA ALA A 147 -7.89 11.18 -11.10
C ALA A 147 -6.74 10.49 -10.35
N SER A 148 -7.01 9.46 -9.54
CA SER A 148 -6.00 8.73 -8.77
C SER A 148 -5.00 7.96 -9.65
N LYS A 149 -5.37 7.64 -10.90
CA LYS A 149 -4.43 7.07 -11.88
C LYS A 149 -3.43 8.10 -12.40
N LEU A 150 -3.87 9.36 -12.55
CA LEU A 150 -3.10 10.48 -13.08
C LEU A 150 -2.27 11.17 -11.99
N PHE A 151 -2.89 11.45 -10.83
CA PHE A 151 -2.31 12.20 -9.72
C PHE A 151 -1.91 11.26 -8.59
N ARG A 152 -0.74 10.64 -8.74
CA ARG A 152 -0.29 9.51 -7.89
C ARG A 152 0.34 9.92 -6.56
N SER A 153 0.55 11.20 -6.31
CA SER A 153 1.30 11.73 -5.16
C SER A 153 0.46 11.87 -3.88
N PHE A 154 -0.87 11.82 -3.96
CA PHE A 154 -1.73 11.90 -2.79
C PHE A 154 -1.56 10.68 -1.88
N SER A 155 -1.61 10.89 -0.57
CA SER A 155 -1.43 9.84 0.44
C SER A 155 -2.44 8.70 0.25
N VAL A 156 -3.70 9.05 -0.02
CA VAL A 156 -4.78 8.10 -0.32
C VAL A 156 -4.44 7.19 -1.52
N CYS A 157 -3.86 7.75 -2.59
CA CYS A 157 -3.49 7.01 -3.80
C CYS A 157 -2.25 6.13 -3.57
N ILE A 158 -1.31 6.61 -2.76
CA ILE A 158 -0.12 5.84 -2.37
C ILE A 158 -0.53 4.59 -1.60
N VAL A 159 -1.43 4.72 -0.62
CA VAL A 159 -1.96 3.58 0.15
C VAL A 159 -2.67 2.59 -0.78
N ASP A 160 -3.56 3.06 -1.67
CA ASP A 160 -4.25 2.18 -2.65
C ASP A 160 -3.25 1.41 -3.52
N ARG A 161 -2.21 2.07 -4.04
CA ARG A 161 -1.18 1.42 -4.86
C ARG A 161 -0.42 0.34 -4.10
N GLN A 162 -0.05 0.60 -2.85
CA GLN A 162 0.63 -0.41 -2.02
C GLN A 162 -0.28 -1.61 -1.79
N ILE A 163 -1.55 -1.39 -1.42
CA ILE A 163 -2.50 -2.49 -1.23
C ILE A 163 -2.71 -3.29 -2.52
N ARG A 164 -2.87 -2.63 -3.69
CA ARG A 164 -3.00 -3.32 -4.98
C ARG A 164 -1.78 -4.16 -5.34
N PHE A 165 -0.58 -3.68 -5.00
CA PHE A 165 0.65 -4.43 -5.20
C PHE A 165 0.69 -5.68 -4.33
N LEU A 166 0.33 -5.54 -3.05
CA LEU A 166 0.25 -6.67 -2.13
C LEU A 166 -0.82 -7.70 -2.55
N GLN A 167 -1.82 -7.30 -3.33
CA GLN A 167 -2.89 -8.18 -3.83
C GLN A 167 -2.51 -8.95 -5.11
N GLN A 168 -1.32 -8.74 -5.67
CA GLN A 168 -0.89 -9.47 -6.86
C GLN A 168 -0.82 -10.98 -6.58
N SER A 169 -1.29 -11.78 -7.54
CA SER A 169 -1.24 -13.24 -7.43
C SER A 169 0.20 -13.76 -7.45
N ALA A 170 0.43 -14.89 -6.78
CA ALA A 170 1.66 -15.64 -6.98
C ALA A 170 1.60 -16.47 -8.28
N PRO A 171 2.74 -16.72 -8.94
CA PRO A 171 2.84 -17.73 -10.00
C PRO A 171 2.43 -19.11 -9.48
N LYS A 172 2.00 -19.99 -10.41
CA LYS A 172 1.65 -21.38 -10.07
C LYS A 172 2.82 -22.05 -9.32
N ASP A 173 2.49 -22.73 -8.23
CA ASP A 173 3.43 -23.44 -7.34
C ASP A 173 4.45 -22.57 -6.58
N LYS A 174 4.26 -21.24 -6.53
CA LYS A 174 5.07 -20.30 -5.75
C LYS A 174 4.21 -19.51 -4.77
N ARG A 175 4.85 -18.86 -3.80
CA ARG A 175 4.19 -17.99 -2.81
C ARG A 175 4.76 -16.59 -2.89
N ASN A 176 3.91 -15.56 -2.79
CA ASN A 176 4.38 -14.20 -2.60
C ASN A 176 4.55 -13.90 -1.10
N VAL A 177 5.74 -13.42 -0.75
CA VAL A 177 6.01 -12.72 0.49
C VAL A 177 6.30 -11.27 0.13
N PHE A 178 5.67 -10.34 0.82
CA PHE A 178 5.90 -8.93 0.62
C PHE A 178 6.62 -8.33 1.82
N VAL A 179 7.62 -7.50 1.54
CA VAL A 179 8.36 -6.75 2.54
C VAL A 179 8.08 -5.27 2.29
N ALA A 180 7.33 -4.64 3.18
CA ALA A 180 7.07 -3.21 3.12
C ALA A 180 7.94 -2.50 4.15
N VAL A 181 8.76 -1.57 3.67
CA VAL A 181 9.68 -0.77 4.48
C VAL A 181 9.43 0.71 4.25
N SER A 182 9.61 1.49 5.32
CA SER A 182 9.58 2.94 5.26
C SER A 182 10.70 3.49 6.11
N MET A 183 11.57 4.28 5.50
CA MET A 183 12.70 4.93 6.15
C MET A 183 12.78 6.38 5.67
N ASP A 184 12.86 7.32 6.62
CA ASP A 184 12.73 8.76 6.43
C ASP A 184 11.48 9.18 5.61
N SER A 185 11.62 9.15 4.29
CA SER A 185 10.61 9.54 3.29
C SER A 185 10.54 8.56 2.11
N ASN A 186 11.40 7.53 2.09
CA ASN A 186 11.40 6.49 1.08
C ASN A 186 10.58 5.29 1.56
N ARG A 187 9.57 4.94 0.78
CA ARG A 187 8.75 3.76 1.02
C ARG A 187 8.95 2.78 -0.10
N LYS A 188 9.30 1.56 0.27
CA LYS A 188 9.46 0.46 -0.67
C LYS A 188 8.60 -0.71 -0.26
N VAL A 189 7.94 -1.31 -1.23
CA VAL A 189 7.27 -2.60 -1.06
C VAL A 189 7.90 -3.56 -2.05
N TYR A 190 8.57 -4.57 -1.54
CA TYR A 190 9.22 -5.62 -2.33
C TYR A 190 8.30 -6.82 -2.41
N GLN A 191 8.26 -7.46 -3.58
CA GLN A 191 7.62 -8.76 -3.78
C GLN A 191 8.69 -9.82 -3.95
N LEU A 192 8.68 -10.78 -3.05
CA LEU A 192 9.58 -11.91 -3.01
C LEU A 192 8.81 -13.18 -3.38
N HIS A 193 9.34 -13.93 -4.34
CA HIS A 193 8.84 -15.27 -4.65
C HIS A 193 9.58 -16.30 -3.81
N VAL A 194 8.82 -17.05 -3.02
CA VAL A 194 9.34 -18.21 -2.28
C VAL A 194 9.05 -19.48 -3.06
N ASP A 195 10.11 -20.21 -3.39
CA ASP A 195 10.07 -21.53 -4.01
C ASP A 195 10.51 -22.57 -2.97
N ASP A 196 9.53 -23.27 -2.38
CA ASP A 196 9.78 -24.26 -1.32
C ASP A 196 10.57 -25.47 -1.80
N LYS A 197 10.41 -25.85 -3.07
CA LYS A 197 11.09 -27.01 -3.65
C LYS A 197 12.58 -26.73 -3.78
N LYS A 198 12.93 -25.52 -4.22
CA LYS A 198 14.33 -25.10 -4.41
C LYS A 198 14.95 -24.49 -3.15
N LYS A 199 14.14 -24.21 -2.12
CA LYS A 199 14.53 -23.47 -0.92
C LYS A 199 15.15 -22.10 -1.24
N THR A 200 14.57 -21.42 -2.22
CA THR A 200 15.07 -20.12 -2.69
C THR A 200 14.06 -19.01 -2.48
N LEU A 201 14.57 -17.81 -2.25
CA LEU A 201 13.81 -16.57 -2.20
C LEU A 201 14.38 -15.64 -3.27
N LYS A 202 13.53 -15.16 -4.18
CA LYS A 202 13.95 -14.27 -5.27
C LYS A 202 13.14 -13.00 -5.27
N LEU A 203 13.81 -11.86 -5.44
CA LEU A 203 13.12 -10.60 -5.70
C LEU A 203 12.49 -10.69 -7.09
N ASN A 204 11.21 -10.37 -7.17
CA ASN A 204 10.46 -10.39 -8.42
C ASN A 204 10.13 -8.99 -8.92
N ASP A 205 9.63 -8.15 -8.03
CA ASP A 205 9.19 -6.81 -8.36
C ASP A 205 9.28 -5.93 -7.11
N GLN A 206 9.27 -4.62 -7.31
CA GLN A 206 9.23 -3.65 -6.23
C GLN A 206 8.48 -2.39 -6.63
N ILE A 207 7.85 -1.77 -5.64
CA ILE A 207 7.32 -0.41 -5.76
C ILE A 207 8.11 0.49 -4.83
N SER A 208 8.73 1.53 -5.39
CA SER A 208 9.33 2.63 -4.63
C SER A 208 8.50 3.89 -4.76
N ILE A 209 8.27 4.57 -3.63
CA ILE A 209 7.47 5.77 -3.50
C ILE A 209 8.21 6.73 -2.56
N VAL A 210 8.49 7.93 -3.05
CA VAL A 210 8.98 9.02 -2.21
C VAL A 210 7.76 9.80 -1.72
N VAL A 211 7.67 10.00 -0.42
CA VAL A 211 6.55 10.67 0.24
C VAL A 211 7.10 11.87 1.00
N ASP A 212 6.37 12.99 1.02
CA ASP A 212 6.69 14.08 1.93
C ASP A 212 6.70 13.55 3.38
N LYS A 213 7.64 14.04 4.19
CA LYS A 213 7.78 13.68 5.60
C LYS A 213 6.49 13.92 6.39
N HIS A 214 5.69 14.92 6.02
CA HIS A 214 4.39 15.18 6.64
C HIS A 214 3.33 14.13 6.26
N ASP A 215 3.40 13.62 5.03
CA ASP A 215 2.47 12.64 4.48
C ASP A 215 2.82 11.20 4.88
N ALA A 216 4.06 10.98 5.32
CA ALA A 216 4.54 9.71 5.82
C ALA A 216 3.65 9.14 6.94
N LEU A 217 3.17 9.99 7.84
CA LEU A 217 2.28 9.53 8.92
C LEU A 217 1.00 8.89 8.38
N ALA A 218 0.33 9.57 7.45
CA ALA A 218 -0.92 9.12 6.87
C ALA A 218 -0.72 7.80 6.10
N VAL A 219 0.37 7.68 5.34
CA VAL A 219 0.67 6.45 4.60
C VAL A 219 1.03 5.30 5.57
N THR A 220 1.83 5.55 6.62
CA THR A 220 2.24 4.49 7.58
C THR A 220 1.03 3.96 8.31
N TYR A 221 0.26 4.87 8.90
CA TYR A 221 -0.96 4.54 9.61
C TYR A 221 -1.97 3.87 8.67
N GLY A 222 -2.12 4.36 7.44
CA GLY A 222 -3.02 3.81 6.44
C GLY A 222 -2.75 2.36 6.10
N VAL A 223 -1.52 2.05 5.67
CA VAL A 223 -1.14 0.69 5.26
C VAL A 223 -1.29 -0.26 6.45
N LEU A 224 -0.77 0.12 7.62
CA LEU A 224 -0.88 -0.68 8.83
C LEU A 224 -2.33 -0.89 9.26
N SER A 225 -3.13 0.17 9.30
CA SER A 225 -4.53 0.07 9.72
C SER A 225 -5.36 -0.77 8.75
N VAL A 226 -5.11 -0.73 7.44
CA VAL A 226 -5.79 -1.62 6.49
C VAL A 226 -5.40 -3.08 6.72
N LEU A 227 -4.12 -3.34 6.99
CA LEU A 227 -3.59 -4.68 7.26
C LEU A 227 -3.96 -5.20 8.67
N GLU A 228 -4.29 -4.33 9.62
CA GLU A 228 -4.67 -4.70 11.00
C GLU A 228 -6.19 -4.72 11.22
N ALA A 229 -6.95 -3.80 10.62
CA ALA A 229 -8.40 -3.69 10.81
C ALA A 229 -9.13 -4.97 10.40
N ALA A 230 -8.54 -5.79 9.54
CA ALA A 230 -9.10 -7.06 9.17
C ALA A 230 -8.62 -8.27 10.00
N GLY A 231 -7.85 -8.01 11.07
CA GLY A 231 -7.68 -8.92 12.21
C GLY A 231 -8.50 -8.55 13.45
N PHE A 232 -8.97 -7.31 13.56
CA PHE A 232 -9.80 -6.84 14.69
C PHE A 232 -11.31 -6.89 14.42
N GLY A 233 -11.73 -7.55 13.34
CA GLY A 233 -13.12 -7.76 12.97
C GLY A 233 -13.88 -8.83 13.77
N LYS A 234 -13.57 -9.04 15.05
CA LYS A 234 -14.50 -9.58 16.07
C LYS A 234 -14.03 -9.18 17.48
N PRO A 235 -14.65 -8.19 18.14
CA PRO A 235 -14.67 -8.16 19.59
C PRO A 235 -15.62 -9.28 20.07
N GLY A 236 -15.09 -10.27 20.78
CA GLY A 236 -15.88 -11.30 21.44
C GLY A 236 -15.81 -12.67 20.75
N GLN A 237 -14.88 -13.50 21.21
CA GLN A 237 -15.00 -14.94 21.45
C GLN A 237 -13.63 -15.41 21.96
N SER A 238 -13.34 -15.03 23.20
CA SER A 238 -12.41 -15.72 24.10
C SER A 238 -13.21 -16.71 24.93
#